data_AF-A0A970VFK7-F1
#
_entry.id   AF-A0A970VFK7-F1
#
_cell.length_a   1.000
_cell.length_b   1.000
_cell.length_c   1.000
_cell.angle_alpha   90.00
_cell.angle_beta   90.00
_cell.angle_gamma   90.00
#
_symmetry.space_group_name_H-M   'P 1'
#
loop_
_entity.id
_entity.type
_entity.pdbx_description
1 polymer ?
#
loop_
_entity_poly.entity_id
_entity_poly.type
_entity_poly.pdbx_seq_one_letter_code
_entity_poly.pdbx_strand_id
1 'polypeptide(L)' 'MEGDHLIHEIKTKQEELNNILLLTCFNFSDQKVQQLNKELDNLILQYLQCMMDKKTDI' A
#
# COMPACT_ATOMS: atom_id res chain seq x y z
N MET A 1 -1.55 9.32 -14.67
CA MET A 1 -0.36 9.98 -14.08
C MET A 1 0.30 9.04 -13.08
N GLU A 2 1.56 9.26 -12.70
CA GLU A 2 2.30 8.42 -11.73
C GLU A 2 1.53 8.20 -10.41
N GLY A 3 0.87 9.24 -9.90
CA GLY A 3 0.01 9.13 -8.70
C GLY A 3 -1.20 8.19 -8.87
N ASP A 4 -1.81 8.13 -10.06
CA ASP A 4 -2.94 7.23 -10.31
C ASP A 4 -2.49 5.76 -10.31
N HIS A 5 -1.27 5.50 -10.79
CA HIS A 5 -0.67 4.17 -10.77
C HIS A 5 -0.42 3.70 -9.34
N LEU A 6 0.16 4.58 -8.49
CA LEU A 6 0.39 4.28 -7.07
C LEU A 6 -0.93 4.01 -6.33
N ILE A 7 -1.99 4.78 -6.60
CA ILE A 7 -3.33 4.52 -6.02
C ILE A 7 -3.85 3.14 -6.42
N HIS A 8 -3.69 2.75 -7.69
CA HIS A 8 -4.11 1.44 -8.16
C HIS A 8 -3.33 0.32 -7.44
N GLU A 9 -2.00 0.45 -7.34
CA GLU A 9 -1.17 -0.54 -6.67
C GLU A 9 -1.49 -0.67 -5.17
N ILE A 10 -1.70 0.44 -4.47
CA ILE A 10 -2.14 0.44 -3.07
C ILE A 10 -3.45 -0.34 -2.92
N LYS A 11 -4.45 -0.08 -3.77
CA LYS A 11 -5.74 -0.79 -3.73
C LYS A 11 -5.58 -2.29 -3.95
N THR A 12 -4.80 -2.69 -4.96
CA THR A 12 -4.54 -4.11 -5.24
C THR A 12 -3.86 -4.81 -4.05
N LYS A 13 -2.87 -4.17 -3.40
CA LYS A 13 -2.24 -4.75 -2.21
C LYS A 13 -3.16 -4.76 -0.99
N GLN A 14 -4.04 -3.79 -0.84
CA GLN A 14 -5.07 -3.83 0.21
C GLN A 14 -6.03 -5.00 0.03
N GLU A 15 -6.44 -5.31 -1.20
CA GLU A 15 -7.26 -6.48 -1.51
C GLU A 15 -6.51 -7.79 -1.22
N GLU A 16 -5.23 -7.88 -1.59
CA GLU A 16 -4.38 -9.04 -1.27
C GLU A 16 -4.26 -9.24 0.25
N LEU A 17 -3.98 -8.17 0.99
CA LEU A 17 -3.89 -8.19 2.45
C LEU A 17 -5.19 -8.67 3.09
N ASN A 18 -6.34 -8.15 2.65
CA ASN A 18 -7.65 -8.56 3.16
C ASN A 18 -7.92 -10.05 2.92
N ASN A 19 -7.57 -10.55 1.72
CA ASN A 19 -7.72 -11.97 1.40
C ASN A 19 -6.85 -12.85 2.29
N ILE A 20 -5.59 -12.46 2.54
CA ILE A 20 -4.69 -13.21 3.40
C ILE A 20 -5.14 -13.15 4.85
N LEU A 21 -5.56 -11.99 5.35
CA LEU A 21 -6.13 -11.87 6.70
C LEU A 21 -7.34 -12.79 6.88
N LEU A 22 -8.24 -12.85 5.91
CA LEU A 22 -9.38 -13.78 5.95
C LEU A 22 -8.92 -15.24 6.02
N LEU A 23 -7.91 -15.62 5.21
CA LEU A 23 -7.37 -16.98 5.20
C LEU A 23 -6.60 -17.35 6.47
N THR A 24 -5.98 -16.39 7.14
CA THR A 24 -5.19 -16.61 8.36
C THR A 24 -6.03 -16.41 9.64
N CYS A 25 -7.36 -16.34 9.53
CA CYS A 25 -8.26 -16.04 10.65
C CYS A 25 -7.87 -14.75 11.39
N PHE A 26 -7.53 -13.71 10.61
CA PHE A 26 -7.06 -12.41 11.08
C PHE A 26 -5.80 -12.48 11.95
N ASN A 27 -4.90 -13.42 11.66
CA ASN A 27 -3.60 -13.47 12.34
C ASN A 27 -2.68 -12.37 11.81
N PHE A 28 -2.68 -11.22 12.49
CA PHE A 28 -1.79 -10.09 12.17
C PHE A 28 -0.30 -10.36 12.45
N SER A 29 0.01 -11.42 13.20
CA SER A 29 1.39 -11.87 13.42
C SER A 29 1.89 -12.81 12.32
N ASP A 30 1.04 -13.16 11.36
CA ASP A 30 1.45 -13.90 10.17
C ASP A 30 2.53 -13.12 9.39
N GLN A 31 3.59 -13.82 8.99
CA GLN A 31 4.74 -13.19 8.35
C GLN A 31 4.37 -12.52 7.03
N LYS A 32 3.46 -13.11 6.25
CA LYS A 32 3.04 -12.57 4.96
C LYS A 32 2.18 -11.33 5.16
N VAL A 33 1.30 -11.33 6.17
CA VAL A 33 0.54 -10.14 6.58
C VAL A 33 1.47 -8.99 6.97
N GLN A 34 2.49 -9.26 7.79
CA GLN A 34 3.46 -8.25 8.18
C GLN A 34 4.28 -7.70 7.00
N GLN A 35 4.67 -8.55 6.05
CA GLN A 35 5.37 -8.12 4.84
C GLN A 35 4.49 -7.21 3.98
N LEU A 36 3.24 -7.61 3.72
CA LEU A 36 2.30 -6.81 2.94
C LEU A 36 1.99 -5.45 3.58
N ASN A 37 1.87 -5.40 4.90
CA ASN A 37 1.72 -4.13 5.62
C ASN A 37 2.91 -3.19 5.37
N LYS A 38 4.16 -3.70 5.43
CA LYS A 38 5.35 -2.89 5.14
C LYS A 38 5.39 -2.39 3.70
N GLU A 39 4.99 -3.23 2.74
CA GLU A 39 4.89 -2.83 1.34
C GLU A 39 3.84 -1.75 1.12
N LEU A 40 2.67 -1.86 1.76
CA LEU A 40 1.63 -0.84 1.74
C LEU A 40 2.12 0.48 2.33
N ASP A 41 2.79 0.45 3.48
CA ASP A 41 3.39 1.64 4.10
C ASP A 41 4.35 2.35 3.12
N ASN A 42 5.20 1.58 2.44
CA ASN A 42 6.15 2.11 1.47
C ASN A 42 5.46 2.74 0.25
N LEU A 43 4.41 2.11 -0.29
CA LEU A 43 3.65 2.67 -1.41
C LEU A 43 2.90 3.94 -1.02
N ILE A 44 2.34 3.99 0.20
CA ILE A 44 1.68 5.19 0.73
C ILE A 44 2.70 6.33 0.85
N LEU A 45 3.91 6.06 1.36
CA LEU A 45 4.98 7.06 1.43
C LEU A 45 5.38 7.58 0.04
N GLN A 46 5.55 6.69 -0.94
CA GLN A 46 5.85 7.09 -2.32
C GLN A 46 4.72 7.94 -2.93
N TYR A 47 3.46 7.57 -2.70
CA TYR A 47 2.32 8.37 -3.14
C TYR A 47 2.32 9.76 -2.53
N LEU A 48 2.55 9.86 -1.21
CA LEU A 48 2.63 11.14 -0.53
C LEU A 48 3.76 12.01 -1.08
N GLN A 49 4.93 11.41 -1.34
CA GLN A 49 6.06 12.12 -1.95
C GLN A 49 5.74 12.62 -3.36
N CYS A 50 5.20 11.76 -4.22
CA CYS A 50 4.74 12.13 -5.57
C CYS A 50 3.74 13.30 -5.55
N MET A 51 2.90 13.38 -4.52
CA MET A 51 1.93 14.48 -4.37
C MET A 51 2.56 15.77 -3.82
N MET A 52 3.63 15.69 -3.03
CA MET A 52 4.38 16.85 -2.54
C MET A 52 5.23 17.48 -3.64
N ASP A 53 5.90 16.67 -4.46
CA ASP A 53 6.74 17.16 -5.55
C ASP A 53 5.93 17.99 -6.55
N LYS A 54 4.73 17.51 -6.91
CA LYS A 54 3.77 18.24 -7.77
C LYS A 54 3.29 19.58 -7.20
N LYS A 55 3.33 19.78 -5.87
CA LYS A 55 2.94 21.04 -5.23
C LYS A 55 4.08 22.06 -5.20
N THR A 56 5.32 21.62 -5.38
CA THR A 56 6.52 22.46 -5.28
C THR A 56 6.88 23.08 -6.64
N ASP A 57 6.35 22.52 -7.74
CA ASP A 57 6.51 23.02 -9.11
C ASP A 57 5.50 24.12 -9.52
N ILE A 58 4.81 24.77 -8.55
CA ILE A 58 3.85 25.87 -8.78
C ILE A 58 4.36 27.18 -8.18
#